data_AF-A0A3D0ZWS1-F1
#
_entry.id   AF-A0A3D0ZWS1-F1
#
_cell.length_a   1.000
_cell.length_b   1.000
_cell.length_c   1.000
_cell.angle_alpha   90.00
_cell.angle_beta   90.00
_cell.angle_gamma   90.00
#
_symmetry.space_group_name_H-M   'P 1'
#
loop_
_entity.id
_entity.type
_entity.pdbx_description
1 polymer ?
#
loop_
_entity_poly.entity_id
_entity_poly.type
_entity_poly.pdbx_seq_one_letter_code
_entity_poly.pdbx_strand_id
1 'polypeptide(L)' 'WVSQAAPAFDASLAFEMLNFMGSDAKEGLTALKEKRRPNFD' A
#
# COMPACT_ATOMS: atom_id res chain seq x y z
N TRP A 1 -5.60 -25.72 -0.08
CA TRP A 1 -4.79 -24.70 0.58
C TRP A 1 -4.89 -23.35 -0.11
N VAL A 2 -4.50 -23.22 -1.39
CA VAL A 2 -4.67 -21.98 -2.18
C VAL A 2 -6.11 -21.45 -2.14
N SER A 3 -7.11 -22.31 -2.38
CA SER A 3 -8.53 -21.92 -2.34
C SER A 3 -9.04 -21.51 -0.95
N GLN A 4 -8.40 -21.96 0.12
CA GLN A 4 -8.77 -21.59 1.50
C GLN A 4 -8.07 -20.30 1.95
N ALA A 5 -6.88 -20.01 1.43
CA ALA A 5 -6.13 -18.79 1.70
C ALA A 5 -6.58 -17.61 0.83
N ALA A 6 -7.17 -17.87 -0.35
CA ALA A 6 -7.62 -16.86 -1.30
C ALA A 6 -8.56 -15.79 -0.68
N PRO A 7 -9.59 -16.11 0.13
CA PRO A 7 -10.49 -15.09 0.67
C PRO A 7 -9.80 -14.11 1.65
N ALA A 8 -8.89 -14.63 2.48
CA ALA A 8 -8.13 -13.81 3.42
C ALA A 8 -7.12 -12.91 2.68
N PHE A 9 -6.48 -13.47 1.65
CA PHE A 9 -5.57 -12.72 0.78
C PHE A 9 -6.30 -11.62 -0.01
N ASP A 10 -7.43 -11.94 -0.63
CA ASP A 10 -8.24 -10.95 -1.38
C ASP A 10 -8.73 -9.82 -0.48
N ALA A 11 -9.14 -10.14 0.75
CA ALA A 11 -9.51 -9.12 1.74
C ALA A 11 -8.31 -8.23 2.12
N SER A 12 -7.13 -8.80 2.35
CA SER A 12 -5.92 -8.00 2.63
C SER A 12 -5.56 -7.08 1.46
N LEU A 13 -5.66 -7.58 0.22
CA LEU A 13 -5.38 -6.79 -0.97
C LEU A 13 -6.40 -5.64 -1.14
N ALA A 14 -7.69 -5.91 -0.90
CA ALA A 14 -8.72 -4.88 -0.97
C ALA A 14 -8.44 -3.73 0.03
N PHE A 15 -8.04 -4.06 1.26
CA PHE A 15 -7.67 -3.04 2.25
C PHE A 15 -6.39 -2.29 1.89
N GLU A 16 -5.38 -2.96 1.32
CA GLU A 16 -4.16 -2.30 0.82
C GLU A 16 -4.47 -1.30 -0.31
N MET A 17 -5.36 -1.66 -1.25
CA MET A 17 -5.73 -0.80 -2.37
C MET A 17 -6.42 0.50 -1.93
N LEU A 18 -7.12 0.50 -0.80
CA LEU A 18 -7.71 1.72 -0.24
C LEU A 18 -6.62 2.73 0.20
N ASN A 19 -5.48 2.26 0.72
CA ASN A 19 -4.38 3.12 1.16
C ASN A 19 -3.60 3.74 -0.01
N PHE A 20 -3.67 3.14 -1.21
CA PHE A 20 -3.00 3.68 -2.41
C PHE A 20 -3.64 4.98 -2.94
N MET A 21 -4.85 5.32 -2.53
CA MET A 21 -5.54 6.55 -2.93
C MET A 21 -5.21 7.76 -2.04
N GLY A 22 -4.43 7.57 -0.97
CA GLY A 22 -4.06 8.62 -0.01
C GLY A 22 -2.87 9.49 -0.46
N SER A 23 -2.72 10.66 0.18
CA SER A 23 -1.56 11.55 0.06
C SER A 23 -0.24 10.82 0.35
N ASP A 24 -0.29 9.88 1.28
CA ASP A 24 0.86 9.13 1.79
C ASP A 24 1.49 8.25 0.70
N ALA A 25 0.67 7.70 -0.20
CA ALA A 25 1.17 6.91 -1.33
C ALA A 25 1.97 7.78 -2.32
N LYS A 26 1.52 9.02 -2.55
CA LYS A 26 2.22 9.98 -3.42
C LYS A 26 3.53 10.46 -2.81
N GLU A 27 3.54 10.71 -1.50
CA GLU A 27 4.74 11.10 -0.77
C GLU A 27 5.75 9.96 -0.69
N GLY A 28 5.31 8.72 -0.41
CA GLY A 28 6.16 7.54 -0.45
C GLY A 28 6.82 7.33 -1.82
N LEU A 29 6.07 7.54 -2.91
CA LEU A 29 6.62 7.48 -4.27
C LEU A 29 7.65 8.60 -4.52
N THR A 30 7.40 9.81 -4.03
CA THR A 30 8.30 10.96 -4.20
C THR A 30 9.59 10.74 -3.42
N ALA A 31 9.49 10.34 -2.15
CA ALA A 31 10.63 10.05 -1.29
C ALA A 31 11.50 8.92 -1.84
N LEU A 32 10.87 7.87 -2.40
CA LEU A 32 11.59 6.77 -3.06
C LEU A 32 12.38 7.25 -4.28
N LYS A 33 11.79 8.12 -5.11
CA LYS A 33 12.45 8.71 -6.29
C LYS A 33 13.61 9.62 -5.90
N GLU A 34 13.41 10.44 -4.87
CA GLU A 34 14.38 11.43 -4.38
C GLU A 34 15.42 10.83 -3.42
N LYS A 35 15.31 9.55 -3.07
CA LYS A 35 16.18 8.83 -2.11
C LYS A 35 16.27 9.54 -0.75
N ARG A 36 15.16 10.16 -0.33
CA ARG A 36 15.02 10.79 0.98
C ARG A 36 14.07 10.00 1.86
N ARG A 37 14.03 10.33 3.15
CA ARG A 37 13.01 9.79 4.05
C ARG A 37 11.65 10.44 3.72
N PRO A 38 10.56 9.65 3.64
CA PRO A 38 9.22 10.19 3.45
C PRO A 38 8.73 10.93 4.70
N ASN A 39 7.91 11.96 4.51
CA ASN A 39 7.24 12.70 5.59
C ASN A 39 5.72 12.48 5.54
N PHE A 40 5.17 11.76 6.51
CA PHE A 40 3.75 11.39 6.57
C PHE A 40 2.94 12.22 7.58
N ASP A 41 3.45 13.38 8.04
CA ASP A 41 2.72 14.30 8.93
C ASP A 41 1.37 14.78 8.36
#